data_AF-A0A498DIE3-F1
#
_entry.id   AF-A0A498DIE3-F1
#
_cell.length_a   1.000
_cell.length_b   1.000
_cell.length_c   1.000
_cell.angle_alpha   90.00
_cell.angle_beta   90.00
_cell.angle_gamma   90.00
#
_symmetry.space_group_name_H-M   'P 1'
#
loop_
_entity.id
_entity.type
_entity.pdbx_description
1 polymer ?
#
loop_
_entity_poly.entity_id
_entity_poly.type
_entity_poly.pdbx_seq_one_letter_code
_entity_poly.pdbx_strand_id
1 'polypeptide(L)'
;MKSTSILVLLLALMLSACATTQNSHDPIQPVNRATDTVNDSIDRVTLKPLAQGYSAAIPKPMRTAVSNFYDNATYMNTVLNGFLQGKGAQGSQDFMRFLINTILGIGGLVDVATPMGFERHDEDFGQTLAVWGVSQGAYIVYPLLGPNSLRNTPDFITATATDPLFWAGLVIAPYVTIPVTALKYIDKRAQLLDASSMRDELALDPYVFTREAYRQNRNFLIHDGHPPAPAVNKDDDWEEDDFDLEEGNDNTQGADEFTDELDNIDATDTPTNANKNTKIEHSADKTGEMNSSMKTRISLNNAAPADMTPTNANSTIVAAAGSEIVNENSHDQITATANTEHHTTATPSGQANYSIYLSSHYSEVEAASEQGHFAKIDIQTTIVPVTIKQHVWYRLLASKHHNRAEALARLKMLRSTIGLSNAWLEVTKAK
;
A
#
# COMPACT_ATOMS: atom_id res chain seq x y z
N MET A 1 -47.39 -10.32 -29.59
CA MET A 1 -48.01 -9.19 -28.84
C MET A 1 -47.49 -9.07 -27.40
N LYS A 2 -47.68 -10.06 -26.50
CA LYS A 2 -47.21 -9.91 -25.09
C LYS A 2 -45.68 -9.72 -24.96
N SER A 3 -44.87 -10.55 -25.64
CA SER A 3 -43.39 -10.46 -25.59
C SER A 3 -42.84 -9.11 -26.11
N THR A 4 -43.36 -8.63 -27.24
CA THR A 4 -42.96 -7.34 -27.83
C THR A 4 -43.28 -6.14 -26.92
N SER A 5 -44.40 -6.16 -26.19
CA SER A 5 -44.73 -5.11 -25.23
C SER A 5 -43.83 -5.13 -23.99
N ILE A 6 -43.38 -6.30 -23.54
CA ILE A 6 -42.40 -6.43 -22.45
C ILE A 6 -41.04 -5.86 -22.90
N LEU A 7 -40.58 -6.19 -24.11
CA LEU A 7 -39.32 -5.66 -24.66
C LEU A 7 -39.33 -4.13 -24.73
N VAL A 8 -40.43 -3.53 -25.21
CA VAL A 8 -40.58 -2.07 -25.30
C VAL A 8 -40.64 -1.42 -23.92
N LEU A 9 -41.31 -2.03 -22.94
CA LEU A 9 -41.34 -1.52 -21.56
C LEU A 9 -39.95 -1.58 -20.89
N LEU A 10 -39.22 -2.67 -21.13
CA LEU A 10 -37.88 -2.88 -20.58
C LEU A 10 -36.86 -1.92 -21.23
N LEU A 11 -36.99 -1.64 -22.53
CA LEU A 11 -36.23 -0.61 -23.22
C LEU A 11 -36.57 0.80 -22.73
N ALA A 12 -37.85 1.11 -22.49
CA ALA A 12 -38.26 2.41 -21.93
C ALA A 12 -37.73 2.64 -20.51
N LEU A 13 -37.66 1.59 -19.68
CA LEU A 13 -37.03 1.61 -18.36
C LEU A 13 -35.50 1.81 -18.43
N MET A 14 -34.83 1.28 -19.45
CA MET A 14 -33.40 1.51 -19.68
C MET A 14 -33.11 2.95 -20.12
N LEU A 15 -34.00 3.57 -20.90
CA LEU A 15 -33.86 4.96 -21.34
C LEU A 15 -34.06 5.97 -20.19
N SER A 16 -34.99 5.72 -19.26
CA SER A 16 -35.20 6.64 -18.12
C SER A 16 -34.07 6.60 -17.07
N ALA A 17 -33.31 5.49 -17.01
CA ALA A 17 -32.15 5.37 -16.12
C ALA A 17 -31.00 6.33 -16.48
N CYS A 18 -30.90 6.81 -17.73
CA CYS A 18 -29.85 7.74 -18.16
C CYS A 18 -30.04 9.19 -17.67
N ALA A 19 -31.18 9.55 -17.06
CA ALA A 19 -31.52 10.92 -16.70
C ALA A 19 -31.18 11.31 -15.23
N THR A 20 -30.47 10.47 -14.48
CA THR A 20 -30.06 10.78 -13.09
C THR A 20 -28.78 11.60 -13.05
N THR A 21 -28.92 12.90 -12.77
CA THR A 21 -27.79 13.84 -12.62
C THR A 21 -27.91 14.69 -11.35
N GLN A 22 -27.66 14.10 -10.19
CA GLN A 22 -27.03 14.81 -9.05
C GLN A 22 -26.11 13.85 -8.30
N ASN A 23 -24.93 14.35 -7.91
CA ASN A 23 -23.80 13.58 -7.39
C ASN A 23 -23.25 12.52 -8.39
N SER A 24 -22.32 12.95 -9.26
CA SER A 24 -21.61 12.10 -10.25
C SER A 24 -21.03 10.80 -9.66
N HIS A 25 -20.67 10.82 -8.37
CA HIS A 25 -20.01 9.72 -7.69
C HIS A 25 -20.99 8.71 -7.07
N ASP A 26 -22.09 9.17 -6.47
CA ASP A 26 -23.01 8.33 -5.69
C ASP A 26 -24.46 8.83 -5.80
N PRO A 27 -25.14 8.58 -6.95
CA PRO A 27 -26.42 9.23 -7.24
C PRO A 27 -27.59 8.78 -6.35
N ILE A 28 -27.46 7.62 -5.70
CA ILE A 28 -28.46 7.03 -4.81
C ILE A 28 -27.97 6.96 -3.35
N GLN A 29 -27.06 7.85 -2.96
CA GLN A 29 -26.45 7.90 -1.63
C GLN A 29 -27.44 7.74 -0.45
N PRO A 30 -28.65 8.35 -0.43
CA PRO A 30 -29.59 8.16 0.68
C PRO A 30 -30.06 6.71 0.83
N VAL A 31 -30.29 6.02 -0.29
CA VAL A 31 -30.67 4.60 -0.32
C VAL A 31 -29.49 3.74 0.10
N ASN A 32 -28.30 4.00 -0.45
CA ASN A 32 -27.08 3.27 -0.13
C ASN A 32 -26.73 3.38 1.37
N ARG A 33 -26.82 4.56 1.98
CA ARG A 33 -26.60 4.75 3.43
C ARG A 33 -27.64 4.02 4.29
N ALA A 34 -28.91 4.02 3.87
CA ALA A 34 -29.96 3.29 4.57
C ALA A 34 -29.71 1.77 4.54
N THR A 35 -29.36 1.21 3.36
CA THR A 35 -29.01 -0.20 3.21
C THR A 35 -27.75 -0.57 3.98
N ASP A 36 -26.72 0.29 3.97
CA ASP A 36 -25.50 0.10 4.74
C ASP A 36 -25.77 0.04 6.25
N THR A 37 -26.63 0.94 6.76
CA THR A 37 -27.07 0.94 8.17
C THR A 37 -27.80 -0.35 8.54
N VAL A 38 -28.64 -0.88 7.64
CA VAL A 38 -29.33 -2.18 7.84
C VAL A 38 -28.34 -3.33 7.84
N ASN A 39 -27.42 -3.37 6.89
CA ASN A 39 -26.37 -4.39 6.79
C ASN A 39 -25.51 -4.43 8.05
N ASP A 40 -25.05 -3.26 8.49
CA ASP A 40 -24.23 -3.06 9.67
C ASP A 40 -24.97 -3.49 10.96
N SER A 41 -26.25 -3.12 11.09
CA SER A 41 -27.10 -3.57 12.21
C SER A 41 -27.23 -5.09 12.26
N ILE A 42 -27.41 -5.74 11.10
CA ILE A 42 -27.49 -7.20 10.99
C ILE A 42 -26.13 -7.85 11.31
N ASP A 43 -25.02 -7.33 10.78
CA ASP A 43 -23.66 -7.82 11.03
C ASP A 43 -23.32 -7.80 12.52
N ARG A 44 -23.54 -6.66 13.20
CA ARG A 44 -23.26 -6.50 14.63
C ARG A 44 -24.01 -7.52 15.52
N VAL A 45 -25.22 -7.93 15.12
CA VAL A 45 -26.06 -8.89 15.87
C VAL A 45 -25.82 -10.34 15.46
N THR A 46 -25.33 -10.61 14.25
CA THR A 46 -25.25 -11.97 13.68
C THR A 46 -23.82 -12.38 13.30
N LEU A 47 -23.30 -11.88 12.17
CA LEU A 47 -22.02 -12.32 11.60
C LEU A 47 -20.81 -11.93 12.48
N LYS A 48 -20.80 -10.73 13.07
CA LYS A 48 -19.70 -10.26 13.92
C LYS A 48 -19.46 -11.13 15.16
N PRO A 49 -20.45 -11.45 16.02
CA PRO A 49 -20.24 -12.34 17.16
C PRO A 49 -19.91 -13.78 16.74
N LEU A 50 -20.50 -14.29 15.65
CA LEU A 50 -20.16 -15.62 15.10
C LEU A 50 -18.71 -15.67 14.61
N ALA A 51 -18.25 -14.64 13.90
CA ALA A 51 -16.87 -14.51 13.43
C ALA A 51 -15.86 -14.37 14.58
N GLN A 52 -16.20 -13.63 15.64
CA GLN A 52 -15.38 -13.53 16.85
C GLN A 52 -15.28 -14.88 17.56
N GLY A 53 -16.40 -15.59 17.74
CA GLY A 53 -16.42 -16.95 18.31
C GLY A 53 -15.59 -17.94 17.49
N TYR A 54 -15.72 -17.91 16.16
CA TYR A 54 -14.93 -18.72 15.24
C TYR A 54 -13.43 -18.40 15.32
N SER A 55 -13.08 -17.10 15.33
CA SER A 55 -11.69 -16.63 15.43
C SER A 55 -11.00 -17.04 16.73
N ALA A 56 -11.76 -17.07 17.83
CA ALA A 56 -11.31 -17.49 19.16
C ALA A 56 -11.25 -19.02 19.33
N ALA A 57 -12.19 -19.77 18.74
CA ALA A 57 -12.26 -21.23 18.86
C ALA A 57 -11.28 -21.97 17.93
N ILE A 58 -11.00 -21.42 16.74
CA ILE A 58 -10.23 -22.10 15.69
C ILE A 58 -8.85 -21.44 15.50
N PRO A 59 -7.74 -22.19 15.69
CA PRO A 59 -6.37 -21.69 15.49
C PRO A 59 -6.14 -21.15 14.07
N LYS A 60 -5.30 -20.11 13.94
CA LYS A 60 -4.99 -19.44 12.66
C LYS A 60 -4.65 -20.40 11.51
N PRO A 61 -3.83 -21.46 11.67
CA PRO A 61 -3.53 -22.38 10.56
C PRO A 61 -4.75 -23.13 10.02
N MET A 62 -5.69 -23.51 10.90
CA MET A 62 -6.93 -24.17 10.50
C MET A 62 -7.88 -23.20 9.80
N ARG A 63 -7.96 -21.94 10.27
CA ARG A 63 -8.72 -20.89 9.57
C ARG A 63 -8.15 -20.65 8.18
N THR A 64 -6.83 -20.46 8.05
CA THR A 64 -6.16 -20.32 6.75
C THR A 64 -6.45 -21.50 5.81
N ALA A 65 -6.48 -22.75 6.31
CA ALA A 65 -6.85 -23.88 5.47
C ALA A 65 -8.31 -23.82 4.97
N VAL A 66 -9.25 -23.41 5.83
CA VAL A 66 -10.65 -23.19 5.46
C VAL A 66 -10.78 -22.05 4.42
N SER A 67 -10.06 -20.94 4.63
CA SER A 67 -10.02 -19.81 3.69
C SER A 67 -9.48 -20.25 2.31
N ASN A 68 -8.34 -20.95 2.29
CA ASN A 68 -7.73 -21.47 1.06
C ASN A 68 -8.68 -22.40 0.29
N PHE A 69 -9.43 -23.27 1.00
CA PHE A 69 -10.41 -24.15 0.37
C PHE A 69 -11.52 -23.36 -0.35
N TYR A 70 -12.12 -22.37 0.32
CA TYR A 70 -13.16 -21.55 -0.30
C TYR A 70 -12.62 -20.72 -1.47
N ASP A 71 -11.43 -20.12 -1.29
CA ASP A 71 -10.74 -19.37 -2.34
C ASP A 71 -10.48 -20.23 -3.58
N ASN A 72 -9.90 -21.43 -3.40
CA ASN A 72 -9.62 -22.38 -4.48
C ASN A 72 -10.91 -22.85 -5.16
N ALA A 73 -11.98 -23.12 -4.40
CA ALA A 73 -13.28 -23.50 -4.96
C ALA A 73 -13.84 -22.40 -5.89
N THR A 74 -13.74 -21.12 -5.52
CA THR A 74 -14.20 -20.01 -6.36
C THR A 74 -13.19 -19.55 -7.43
N TYR A 75 -11.94 -20.03 -7.40
CA TYR A 75 -10.85 -19.55 -8.26
C TYR A 75 -11.11 -19.77 -9.76
N MET A 76 -12.02 -20.67 -10.13
CA MET A 76 -12.44 -20.86 -11.51
C MET A 76 -13.05 -19.59 -12.12
N ASN A 77 -13.72 -18.73 -11.33
CA ASN A 77 -14.20 -17.42 -11.83
C ASN A 77 -13.02 -16.54 -12.27
N THR A 78 -11.94 -16.53 -11.49
CA THR A 78 -10.70 -15.79 -11.80
C THR A 78 -10.02 -16.30 -13.05
N VAL A 79 -9.85 -17.63 -13.17
CA VAL A 79 -9.30 -18.27 -14.38
C VAL A 79 -10.07 -17.86 -15.63
N LEU A 80 -11.40 -17.96 -15.61
CA LEU A 80 -12.25 -17.63 -16.74
C LEU A 80 -12.20 -16.14 -17.09
N ASN A 81 -12.18 -15.26 -16.09
CA ASN A 81 -12.10 -13.81 -16.34
C ASN A 81 -10.73 -13.37 -16.87
N GLY A 82 -9.63 -13.98 -16.41
CA GLY A 82 -8.30 -13.78 -17.02
C GLY A 82 -8.29 -14.12 -18.51
N PHE A 83 -8.92 -15.22 -18.92
CA PHE A 83 -9.08 -15.55 -20.34
C PHE A 83 -10.01 -14.57 -21.09
N LEU A 84 -11.14 -14.14 -20.50
CA LEU A 84 -12.07 -13.17 -21.11
C LEU A 84 -11.46 -11.77 -21.28
N GLN A 85 -10.50 -11.40 -20.44
CA GLN A 85 -9.71 -10.17 -20.56
C GLN A 85 -8.58 -10.28 -21.59
N GLY A 86 -8.35 -11.45 -22.17
CA GLY A 86 -7.24 -11.70 -23.10
C GLY A 86 -5.89 -11.98 -22.43
N LYS A 87 -5.84 -12.05 -21.09
CA LYS A 87 -4.65 -12.33 -20.28
C LYS A 87 -4.31 -13.83 -20.30
N GLY A 88 -4.13 -14.42 -21.48
CA GLY A 88 -4.03 -15.87 -21.67
C GLY A 88 -2.87 -16.55 -20.94
N ALA A 89 -1.75 -15.85 -20.73
CA ALA A 89 -0.62 -16.35 -19.92
C ALA A 89 -1.00 -16.43 -18.43
N GLN A 90 -1.57 -15.36 -17.88
CA GLN A 90 -2.05 -15.29 -16.50
C GLN A 90 -3.15 -16.32 -16.24
N GLY A 91 -4.18 -16.39 -17.09
CA GLY A 91 -5.25 -17.39 -16.99
C GLY A 91 -4.75 -18.84 -17.03
N SER A 92 -3.64 -19.10 -17.76
CA SER A 92 -2.99 -20.41 -17.76
C SER A 92 -2.21 -20.69 -16.46
N GLN A 93 -1.54 -19.69 -15.89
CA GLN A 93 -0.87 -19.77 -14.59
C GLN A 93 -1.91 -19.98 -13.46
N ASP A 94 -3.02 -19.25 -13.49
CA ASP A 94 -4.13 -19.38 -12.56
C ASP A 94 -4.83 -20.74 -12.67
N PHE A 95 -4.99 -21.27 -13.88
CA PHE A 95 -5.53 -22.62 -14.06
C PHE A 95 -4.60 -23.70 -13.49
N MET A 96 -3.28 -23.57 -13.69
CA MET A 96 -2.29 -24.45 -13.07
C MET A 96 -2.28 -24.32 -11.54
N ARG A 97 -2.42 -23.10 -11.01
CA ARG A 97 -2.57 -22.83 -9.58
C ARG A 97 -3.76 -23.59 -8.98
N PHE A 98 -4.93 -23.49 -9.63
CA PHE A 98 -6.15 -24.21 -9.25
C PHE A 98 -5.94 -25.73 -9.28
N LEU A 99 -5.34 -26.28 -10.34
CA LEU A 99 -5.07 -27.72 -10.44
C LEU A 99 -4.10 -28.20 -9.37
N ILE A 100 -3.00 -27.49 -9.13
CA ILE A 100 -1.99 -27.82 -8.11
C ILE A 100 -2.63 -27.81 -6.71
N ASN A 101 -3.35 -26.76 -6.36
CA ASN A 101 -3.98 -26.67 -5.03
C ASN A 101 -5.14 -27.67 -4.87
N THR A 102 -5.87 -27.99 -5.93
CA THR A 102 -6.92 -29.02 -5.89
C THR A 102 -6.34 -30.44 -5.73
N ILE A 103 -5.27 -30.78 -6.47
CA ILE A 103 -4.71 -32.14 -6.52
C ILE A 103 -3.69 -32.38 -5.40
N LEU A 104 -2.69 -31.51 -5.26
CA LEU A 104 -1.61 -31.63 -4.27
C LEU A 104 -1.95 -30.93 -2.96
N GLY A 105 -2.72 -29.84 -3.01
CA GLY A 105 -3.17 -29.06 -1.85
C GLY A 105 -4.39 -29.63 -1.13
N ILE A 106 -4.77 -30.88 -1.37
CA ILE A 106 -5.91 -31.58 -0.74
C ILE A 106 -7.22 -30.79 -0.93
N GLY A 107 -7.66 -30.63 -2.19
CA GLY A 107 -8.89 -29.91 -2.53
C GLY A 107 -8.81 -28.39 -2.32
N GLY A 108 -7.61 -27.84 -2.15
CA GLY A 108 -7.37 -26.42 -1.91
C GLY A 108 -7.15 -26.04 -0.44
N LEU A 109 -7.14 -26.98 0.51
CA LEU A 109 -6.84 -26.70 1.92
C LEU A 109 -5.42 -26.14 2.13
N VAL A 110 -4.46 -26.57 1.29
CA VAL A 110 -3.05 -26.14 1.36
C VAL A 110 -2.67 -25.45 0.05
N ASP A 111 -2.13 -24.22 0.15
CA ASP A 111 -1.60 -23.50 -1.01
C ASP A 111 -0.18 -23.98 -1.34
N VAL A 112 -0.10 -25.02 -2.17
CA VAL A 112 1.14 -25.61 -2.69
C VAL A 112 1.65 -24.83 -3.91
N ALA A 113 0.75 -24.13 -4.61
CA ALA A 113 1.05 -23.43 -5.84
C ALA A 113 1.86 -22.13 -5.63
N THR A 114 1.59 -21.35 -4.58
CA THR A 114 2.37 -20.13 -4.28
C THR A 114 3.87 -20.41 -4.12
N PRO A 115 4.33 -21.37 -3.29
CA PRO A 115 5.75 -21.73 -3.19
C PRO A 115 6.39 -22.25 -4.49
N MET A 116 5.58 -22.67 -5.47
CA MET A 116 6.04 -23.13 -6.79
C MET A 116 6.15 -22.00 -7.83
N GLY A 117 5.87 -20.74 -7.46
CA GLY A 117 5.91 -19.57 -8.36
C GLY A 117 4.61 -19.33 -9.14
N PHE A 118 3.51 -19.96 -8.76
CA PHE A 118 2.18 -19.63 -9.29
C PHE A 118 1.55 -18.55 -8.43
N GLU A 119 1.80 -17.29 -8.79
CA GLU A 119 1.22 -16.11 -8.14
C GLU A 119 -0.32 -16.16 -8.15
N ARG A 120 -0.93 -15.46 -7.19
CA ARG A 120 -2.39 -15.39 -7.06
C ARG A 120 -2.89 -14.09 -7.68
N HIS A 121 -3.85 -14.19 -8.58
CA HIS A 121 -4.60 -13.07 -9.12
C HIS A 121 -6.01 -13.03 -8.50
N ASP A 122 -6.71 -11.91 -8.68
CA ASP A 122 -8.09 -11.73 -8.25
C ASP A 122 -8.86 -11.06 -9.39
N GLU A 123 -9.44 -11.89 -10.26
CA GLU A 123 -10.16 -11.48 -11.46
C GLU A 123 -11.65 -11.83 -11.33
N ASP A 124 -12.51 -10.92 -11.78
CA ASP A 124 -13.96 -11.09 -11.77
C ASP A 124 -14.61 -10.46 -13.02
N PHE A 125 -15.90 -10.72 -13.22
CA PHE A 125 -16.59 -10.27 -14.43
C PHE A 125 -16.80 -8.75 -14.48
N GLY A 126 -16.83 -8.07 -13.34
CA GLY A 126 -16.85 -6.61 -13.27
C GLY A 126 -15.51 -5.96 -13.66
N GLN A 127 -14.40 -6.68 -13.58
CA GLN A 127 -13.10 -6.29 -14.15
C GLN A 127 -13.05 -6.58 -15.65
N THR A 128 -13.51 -7.75 -16.08
CA THR A 128 -13.66 -8.09 -17.51
C THR A 128 -14.47 -7.04 -18.27
N LEU A 129 -15.61 -6.62 -17.73
CA LEU A 129 -16.41 -5.53 -18.30
C LEU A 129 -15.68 -4.18 -18.29
N ALA A 130 -14.77 -3.92 -17.34
CA ALA A 130 -13.95 -2.71 -17.32
C ALA A 130 -12.95 -2.71 -18.49
N VAL A 131 -12.24 -3.83 -18.71
CA VAL A 131 -11.32 -4.03 -19.84
C VAL A 131 -12.05 -3.91 -21.18
N TRP A 132 -13.31 -4.34 -21.25
CA TRP A 132 -14.17 -4.17 -22.43
C TRP A 132 -14.78 -2.76 -22.57
N GLY A 133 -14.36 -1.79 -21.74
CA GLY A 133 -14.75 -0.37 -21.86
C GLY A 133 -16.06 0.01 -21.18
N VAL A 134 -16.68 -0.86 -20.38
CA VAL A 134 -17.88 -0.51 -19.61
C VAL A 134 -17.48 0.37 -18.42
N SER A 135 -18.09 1.55 -18.32
CA SER A 135 -17.90 2.44 -17.18
C SER A 135 -18.46 1.82 -15.90
N GLN A 136 -17.92 2.19 -14.74
CA GLN A 136 -18.30 1.60 -13.45
C GLN A 136 -19.81 1.75 -13.13
N GLY A 137 -20.41 2.84 -13.62
CA GLY A 137 -21.78 3.22 -13.30
C GLY A 137 -21.96 3.64 -11.85
N ALA A 138 -23.21 3.70 -11.39
CA ALA A 138 -23.54 4.07 -10.02
C ALA A 138 -22.94 3.10 -8.99
N TYR A 139 -22.49 3.64 -7.85
CA TYR A 139 -22.24 2.86 -6.65
C TYR A 139 -23.55 2.38 -6.04
N ILE A 140 -23.60 1.12 -5.61
CA ILE A 140 -24.80 0.47 -5.06
C ILE A 140 -24.40 -0.35 -3.84
N VAL A 141 -25.07 -0.16 -2.71
CA VAL A 141 -24.94 -1.06 -1.55
C VAL A 141 -26.09 -2.06 -1.60
N TYR A 142 -25.76 -3.35 -1.74
CA TYR A 142 -26.75 -4.43 -1.71
C TYR A 142 -27.06 -4.88 -0.28
N PRO A 143 -28.32 -5.22 0.05
CA PRO A 143 -28.65 -5.86 1.31
C PRO A 143 -27.85 -7.14 1.52
N LEU A 144 -27.29 -7.33 2.72
CA LEU A 144 -26.42 -8.43 3.16
C LEU A 144 -25.08 -8.59 2.42
N LEU A 145 -24.99 -8.20 1.14
CA LEU A 145 -23.81 -8.38 0.29
C LEU A 145 -22.84 -7.18 0.33
N GLY A 146 -23.33 -5.98 0.65
CA GLY A 146 -22.50 -4.80 0.87
C GLY A 146 -22.13 -4.01 -0.41
N PRO A 147 -20.97 -3.33 -0.43
CA PRO A 147 -20.52 -2.44 -1.51
C PRO A 147 -20.44 -3.11 -2.90
N ASN A 148 -20.99 -2.45 -3.92
CA ASN A 148 -20.94 -2.90 -5.31
C ASN A 148 -21.09 -1.71 -6.28
N SER A 149 -21.08 -1.97 -7.58
CA SER A 149 -21.36 -0.99 -8.64
C SER A 149 -22.15 -1.61 -9.78
N LEU A 150 -22.87 -0.79 -10.55
CA LEU A 150 -23.76 -1.26 -11.62
C LEU A 150 -23.05 -2.16 -12.66
N ARG A 151 -21.78 -1.87 -12.99
CA ARG A 151 -20.96 -2.74 -13.87
C ARG A 151 -20.63 -4.09 -13.25
N ASN A 152 -20.50 -4.15 -11.93
CA ASN A 152 -20.06 -5.35 -11.20
C ASN A 152 -21.25 -6.20 -10.71
N THR A 153 -22.49 -5.67 -10.72
CA THR A 153 -23.72 -6.44 -10.46
C THR A 153 -23.85 -7.76 -11.25
N PRO A 154 -23.51 -7.85 -12.56
CA PRO A 154 -23.61 -9.10 -13.31
C PRO A 154 -22.65 -10.19 -12.81
N ASP A 155 -21.57 -9.84 -12.09
CA ASP A 155 -20.63 -10.82 -11.55
C ASP A 155 -21.30 -11.79 -10.56
N PHE A 156 -22.37 -11.38 -9.88
CA PHE A 156 -23.16 -12.31 -9.06
C PHE A 156 -23.66 -13.52 -9.85
N ILE A 157 -23.97 -13.37 -11.14
CA ILE A 157 -24.43 -14.46 -11.99
C ILE A 157 -23.25 -15.35 -12.40
N THR A 158 -22.13 -14.76 -12.84
CA THR A 158 -20.95 -15.52 -13.27
C THR A 158 -20.24 -16.21 -12.11
N ALA A 159 -20.05 -15.54 -10.98
CA ALA A 159 -19.50 -16.12 -9.77
C ALA A 159 -20.38 -17.24 -9.22
N THR A 160 -21.71 -17.09 -9.19
CA THR A 160 -22.61 -18.18 -8.74
C THR A 160 -22.62 -19.36 -9.72
N ALA A 161 -22.58 -19.09 -11.03
CA ALA A 161 -22.54 -20.13 -12.06
C ALA A 161 -21.22 -20.91 -12.06
N THR A 162 -20.12 -20.30 -11.59
CA THR A 162 -18.79 -20.91 -11.52
C THR A 162 -18.43 -21.46 -10.14
N ASP A 163 -19.17 -21.13 -9.08
CA ASP A 163 -18.97 -21.68 -7.73
C ASP A 163 -19.41 -23.16 -7.68
N PRO A 164 -18.48 -24.13 -7.50
CA PRO A 164 -18.81 -25.54 -7.45
C PRO A 164 -19.65 -25.91 -6.20
N LEU A 165 -19.61 -25.10 -5.13
CA LEU A 165 -20.40 -25.33 -3.92
C LEU A 165 -21.89 -25.04 -4.16
N PHE A 166 -22.21 -24.10 -5.06
CA PHE A 166 -23.58 -23.83 -5.49
C PHE A 166 -24.18 -25.06 -6.19
N TRP A 167 -23.45 -25.62 -7.16
CA TRP A 167 -23.86 -26.84 -7.87
C TRP A 167 -23.88 -28.08 -6.98
N ALA A 168 -22.91 -28.23 -6.07
CA ALA A 168 -22.93 -29.29 -5.07
C ALA A 168 -24.17 -29.21 -4.16
N GLY A 169 -24.67 -28.01 -3.88
CA GLY A 169 -25.91 -27.78 -3.12
C GLY A 169 -27.17 -28.28 -3.80
N LEU A 170 -27.20 -28.31 -5.13
CA LEU A 170 -28.30 -28.87 -5.91
C LEU A 170 -28.32 -30.41 -5.86
N VAL A 171 -27.15 -31.04 -5.72
CA VAL A 171 -26.96 -32.49 -5.92
C VAL A 171 -26.87 -33.27 -4.60
N ILE A 172 -26.20 -32.73 -3.57
CA ILE A 172 -25.85 -33.50 -2.36
C ILE A 172 -26.99 -33.49 -1.33
N ALA A 173 -27.34 -32.30 -0.81
CA ALA A 173 -28.55 -31.98 -0.03
C ALA A 173 -28.43 -30.56 0.58
N PRO A 174 -29.53 -29.81 0.74
CA PRO A 174 -29.51 -28.49 1.37
C PRO A 174 -29.02 -28.51 2.82
N TYR A 175 -29.25 -29.61 3.55
CA TYR A 175 -28.81 -29.78 4.94
C TYR A 175 -27.28 -29.76 5.11
N VAL A 176 -26.52 -30.08 4.06
CA VAL A 176 -25.04 -30.04 4.08
C VAL A 176 -24.53 -28.69 3.57
N THR A 177 -25.16 -28.12 2.54
CA THR A 177 -24.61 -26.94 1.87
C THR A 177 -25.01 -25.62 2.50
N ILE A 178 -26.13 -25.55 3.23
CA ILE A 178 -26.46 -24.38 4.07
C ILE A 178 -25.36 -24.13 5.13
N PRO A 179 -24.97 -25.08 6.00
CA PRO A 179 -23.93 -24.83 7.00
C PRO A 179 -22.53 -24.62 6.38
N VAL A 180 -22.18 -25.29 5.27
CA VAL A 180 -20.93 -25.03 4.53
C VAL A 180 -20.91 -23.61 3.95
N THR A 181 -22.04 -23.11 3.46
CA THR A 181 -22.16 -21.73 2.94
C THR A 181 -22.13 -20.72 4.08
N ALA A 182 -22.79 -20.99 5.21
CA ALA A 182 -22.72 -20.14 6.39
C ALA A 182 -21.28 -20.02 6.92
N LEU A 183 -20.53 -21.13 6.95
CA LEU A 183 -19.11 -21.13 7.34
C LEU A 183 -18.24 -20.28 6.40
N LYS A 184 -18.50 -20.28 5.07
CA LYS A 184 -17.83 -19.40 4.09
C LYS A 184 -17.94 -17.92 4.50
N TYR A 185 -19.14 -17.47 4.85
CA TYR A 185 -19.38 -16.09 5.28
C TYR A 185 -18.83 -15.77 6.67
N ILE A 186 -18.89 -16.72 7.62
CA ILE A 186 -18.30 -16.55 8.96
C ILE A 186 -16.77 -16.45 8.88
N ASP A 187 -16.10 -17.32 8.11
CA ASP A 187 -14.65 -17.25 7.90
C ASP A 187 -14.25 -15.95 7.20
N LYS A 188 -14.94 -15.57 6.11
CA LYS A 188 -14.68 -14.31 5.42
C LYS A 188 -14.87 -13.09 6.33
N ARG A 189 -15.90 -13.11 7.20
CA ARG A 189 -16.09 -12.05 8.20
C ARG A 189 -14.99 -12.04 9.26
N ALA A 190 -14.51 -13.22 9.68
CA ALA A 190 -13.43 -13.37 10.65
C ALA A 190 -12.09 -12.86 10.13
N GLN A 191 -11.78 -13.05 8.84
CA GLN A 191 -10.62 -12.45 8.16
C GLN A 191 -10.69 -10.91 8.16
N LEU A 192 -11.90 -10.33 8.14
CA LEU A 192 -12.15 -8.89 8.05
C LEU A 192 -12.38 -8.21 9.41
N LEU A 193 -12.29 -8.92 10.55
CA LEU A 193 -12.56 -8.34 11.87
C LEU A 193 -11.66 -7.14 12.14
N ASP A 194 -10.34 -7.32 12.07
CA ASP A 194 -9.33 -6.30 12.42
C ASP A 194 -9.47 -5.04 11.56
N ALA A 195 -9.52 -5.22 10.23
CA ALA A 195 -9.72 -4.13 9.28
C ALA A 195 -11.05 -3.39 9.50
N SER A 196 -12.13 -4.12 9.82
CA SER A 196 -13.43 -3.50 10.13
C SER A 196 -13.44 -2.76 11.47
N SER A 197 -12.68 -3.20 12.48
CA SER A 197 -12.54 -2.46 13.73
C SER A 197 -11.75 -1.17 13.54
N MET A 198 -10.66 -1.21 12.76
CA MET A 198 -9.90 0.00 12.42
C MET A 198 -10.77 1.02 11.69
N ARG A 199 -11.61 0.59 10.74
CA ARG A 199 -12.62 1.44 10.12
C ARG A 199 -13.58 2.03 11.16
N ASP A 200 -14.22 1.19 11.96
CA ASP A 200 -15.25 1.59 12.93
C ASP A 200 -14.71 2.57 14.00
N GLU A 201 -13.41 2.53 14.30
CA GLU A 201 -12.76 3.38 15.31
C GLU A 201 -12.13 4.67 14.72
N LEU A 202 -11.57 4.60 13.50
CA LEU A 202 -10.81 5.71 12.91
C LEU A 202 -11.61 6.54 11.89
N ALA A 203 -12.66 6.00 11.27
CA ALA A 203 -13.41 6.70 10.23
C ALA A 203 -14.47 7.64 10.81
N LEU A 204 -14.39 8.94 10.50
CA LEU A 204 -15.41 9.93 10.83
C LEU A 204 -16.79 9.60 10.21
N ASP A 205 -16.78 9.01 8.99
CA ASP A 205 -17.96 8.49 8.31
C ASP A 205 -17.61 7.10 7.72
N PRO A 206 -17.96 6.00 8.42
CA PRO A 206 -17.65 4.64 7.98
C PRO A 206 -18.23 4.28 6.61
N TYR A 207 -19.36 4.86 6.21
CA TYR A 207 -19.95 4.65 4.88
C TYR A 207 -19.09 5.29 3.80
N VAL A 208 -18.70 6.57 3.97
CA VAL A 208 -17.87 7.28 2.99
C VAL A 208 -16.51 6.62 2.87
N PHE A 209 -15.90 6.22 3.99
CA PHE A 209 -14.65 5.46 4.00
C PHE A 209 -14.79 4.13 3.25
N THR A 210 -15.82 3.33 3.55
CA THR A 210 -16.05 2.03 2.89
C THR A 210 -16.27 2.19 1.38
N ARG A 211 -17.07 3.19 0.97
CA ARG A 211 -17.33 3.49 -0.45
C ARG A 211 -16.06 3.88 -1.20
N GLU A 212 -15.20 4.69 -0.58
CA GLU A 212 -13.98 5.16 -1.24
C GLU A 212 -12.89 4.08 -1.26
N ALA A 213 -12.71 3.33 -0.17
CA ALA A 213 -11.85 2.15 -0.13
C ALA A 213 -12.29 1.09 -1.16
N TYR A 214 -13.60 0.86 -1.35
CA TYR A 214 -14.12 0.01 -2.42
C TYR A 214 -13.65 0.50 -3.79
N ARG A 215 -13.79 1.80 -4.12
CA ARG A 215 -13.38 2.34 -5.41
C ARG A 215 -11.88 2.25 -5.64
N GLN A 216 -11.06 2.61 -4.66
CA GLN A 216 -9.61 2.52 -4.74
C GLN A 216 -9.18 1.08 -5.00
N ASN A 217 -9.75 0.12 -4.27
CA ASN A 217 -9.52 -1.31 -4.50
C ASN A 217 -9.98 -1.77 -5.89
N ARG A 218 -11.15 -1.33 -6.37
CA ARG A 218 -11.60 -1.66 -7.75
C ARG A 218 -10.69 -1.06 -8.80
N ASN A 219 -10.24 0.18 -8.65
CA ASN A 219 -9.31 0.82 -9.58
C ASN A 219 -7.94 0.12 -9.60
N PHE A 220 -7.46 -0.31 -8.43
CA PHE A 220 -6.23 -1.10 -8.28
C PHE A 220 -6.33 -2.45 -9.00
N LEU A 221 -7.42 -3.20 -8.78
CA LEU A 221 -7.65 -4.51 -9.40
C LEU A 221 -7.74 -4.42 -10.93
N ILE A 222 -8.54 -3.50 -11.47
CA ILE A 222 -8.73 -3.31 -12.93
C ILE A 222 -7.41 -3.02 -13.68
N HIS A 223 -6.41 -2.47 -13.00
CA HIS A 223 -5.11 -2.11 -13.56
C HIS A 223 -3.98 -3.02 -13.05
N ASP A 224 -4.29 -4.23 -12.60
CA ASP A 224 -3.30 -5.24 -12.19
C ASP A 224 -2.30 -4.71 -11.14
N GLY A 225 -2.82 -3.93 -10.19
CA GLY A 225 -2.05 -3.27 -9.13
C GLY A 225 -1.32 -1.98 -9.53
N HIS A 226 -1.45 -1.54 -10.78
CA HIS A 226 -0.76 -0.37 -11.34
C HIS A 226 -1.77 0.70 -11.81
N PRO A 227 -2.61 1.25 -10.90
CA PRO A 227 -3.59 2.26 -11.29
C PRO A 227 -2.89 3.50 -11.87
N PRO A 228 -3.46 4.15 -12.90
CA PRO A 228 -2.93 5.40 -13.41
C PRO A 228 -2.92 6.45 -12.30
N ALA A 229 -1.90 7.31 -12.30
CA ALA A 229 -1.85 8.46 -11.41
C ALA A 229 -3.17 9.25 -11.54
N PRO A 230 -3.75 9.73 -10.42
CA PRO A 230 -4.97 10.53 -10.48
C PRO A 230 -4.73 11.71 -11.42
N ALA A 231 -5.68 11.95 -12.33
CA ALA A 231 -5.60 13.09 -13.22
C ALA A 231 -5.57 14.37 -12.37
N VAL A 232 -4.43 15.05 -12.37
CA VAL A 232 -4.33 16.39 -11.78
C VAL A 232 -5.18 17.29 -12.66
N ASN A 233 -6.32 17.73 -12.14
CA ASN A 233 -7.06 18.82 -12.76
C ASN A 233 -6.14 20.04 -12.72
N LYS A 234 -5.84 20.60 -13.89
CA LYS A 234 -5.18 21.92 -14.00
C LYS A 234 -6.09 23.08 -13.56
N ASP A 235 -7.30 22.76 -13.14
CA ASP A 235 -8.30 23.68 -12.61
C ASP A 235 -8.27 23.71 -11.06
N ASP A 236 -7.55 22.76 -10.44
CA ASP A 236 -7.22 22.73 -9.00
C ASP A 236 -5.79 23.26 -8.76
N ASP A 237 -5.29 24.13 -9.66
CA ASP A 237 -4.15 25.00 -9.41
C ASP A 237 -4.55 25.91 -8.23
N TRP A 238 -4.18 25.50 -7.02
CA TRP A 238 -3.84 26.46 -5.99
C TRP A 238 -2.74 27.31 -6.62
N GLU A 239 -3.04 28.57 -6.91
CA GLU A 239 -2.00 29.56 -7.20
C GLU A 239 -1.00 29.44 -6.04
N GLU A 240 0.15 28.81 -6.30
CA GLU A 240 1.31 28.97 -5.44
C GLU A 240 1.62 30.46 -5.57
N ASP A 241 1.15 31.25 -4.60
CA ASP A 241 1.50 32.66 -4.46
C ASP A 241 3.03 32.71 -4.46
N ASP A 242 3.61 32.98 -5.64
CA ASP A 242 5.04 33.12 -5.83
C ASP A 242 5.48 34.22 -4.87
N PHE A 243 6.14 33.80 -3.79
CA PHE A 243 6.58 34.70 -2.75
C PHE A 243 7.77 35.46 -3.29
N ASP A 244 7.48 36.51 -4.07
CA ASP A 244 8.43 37.44 -4.67
C ASP A 244 9.34 38.00 -3.57
N LEU A 245 10.51 37.36 -3.45
CA LEU A 245 11.64 37.96 -2.77
C LEU A 245 12.14 39.06 -3.69
N GLU A 246 11.71 40.30 -3.43
CA GLU A 246 12.30 41.49 -4.06
C GLU A 246 13.83 41.43 -3.87
N GLU A 247 14.56 41.07 -4.93
CA GLU A 247 16.01 41.12 -4.91
C GLU A 247 16.45 42.59 -4.80
N GLY A 248 17.04 42.92 -3.65
CA GLY A 248 17.55 44.24 -3.37
C GLY A 248 18.64 44.62 -4.38
N ASN A 249 18.32 45.60 -5.22
CA ASN A 249 19.25 46.37 -6.05
C ASN A 249 20.57 46.67 -5.32
N ASP A 250 21.67 46.08 -5.81
CA ASP A 250 23.00 46.65 -5.63
C ASP A 250 23.60 46.97 -7.01
N ASN A 251 23.88 48.26 -7.22
CA ASN A 251 24.52 48.76 -8.43
C ASN A 251 26.03 48.71 -8.25
N THR A 252 26.74 48.04 -9.15
CA THR A 252 28.17 48.34 -9.36
C THR A 252 28.47 48.49 -10.84
N GLN A 253 28.76 49.72 -11.26
CA GLN A 253 29.11 50.07 -12.63
C GLN A 253 30.63 50.03 -12.86
N GLY A 254 31.04 49.48 -14.01
CA GLY A 254 32.21 49.94 -14.76
C GLY A 254 33.54 49.18 -14.58
N ALA A 255 33.95 48.46 -15.63
CA ALA A 255 35.30 48.52 -16.24
C ALA A 255 35.45 47.50 -17.40
N ASP A 256 35.10 47.94 -18.61
CA ASP A 256 35.96 47.97 -19.81
C ASP A 256 36.78 46.73 -20.27
N GLU A 257 36.41 46.25 -21.47
CA GLU A 257 37.27 46.12 -22.67
C GLU A 257 38.60 45.31 -22.61
N PHE A 258 38.64 44.15 -23.29
CA PHE A 258 39.49 43.95 -24.51
C PHE A 258 39.15 42.63 -25.22
N THR A 259 39.21 42.60 -26.55
CA THR A 259 39.02 41.39 -27.39
C THR A 259 40.35 40.77 -27.81
N ASP A 260 40.28 39.52 -28.30
CA ASP A 260 41.00 38.98 -29.47
C ASP A 260 41.56 37.57 -29.20
N GLU A 261 40.97 36.56 -29.84
CA GLU A 261 41.69 35.78 -30.87
C GLU A 261 40.67 35.13 -31.81
N LEU A 262 40.63 35.59 -33.06
CA LEU A 262 39.88 34.97 -34.16
C LEU A 262 40.83 34.14 -35.02
N ASP A 263 40.31 32.99 -35.48
CA ASP A 263 40.52 32.32 -36.78
C ASP A 263 40.56 30.79 -36.56
N ASN A 264 39.84 29.94 -37.31
CA ASN A 264 39.84 29.96 -38.76
C ASN A 264 38.66 29.17 -39.41
N ILE A 265 37.94 29.84 -40.31
CA ILE A 265 37.34 29.35 -41.58
C ILE A 265 36.29 28.19 -41.58
N ASP A 266 35.04 28.65 -41.76
CA ASP A 266 33.92 28.19 -42.60
C ASP A 266 34.16 27.20 -43.77
N ALA A 267 33.14 26.36 -44.09
CA ALA A 267 32.49 26.28 -45.42
C ALA A 267 31.59 25.03 -45.62
N THR A 268 30.28 25.27 -45.68
CA THR A 268 29.27 24.73 -46.64
C THR A 268 29.32 23.27 -47.13
N ASP A 269 28.23 22.50 -46.91
CA ASP A 269 27.19 22.33 -47.97
C ASP A 269 25.97 21.49 -47.51
N THR A 270 24.78 21.83 -48.04
CA THR A 270 23.55 20.99 -47.99
C THR A 270 23.13 20.69 -49.42
N PRO A 271 22.62 19.49 -49.73
CA PRO A 271 21.20 19.45 -50.10
C PRO A 271 20.43 18.16 -49.71
N THR A 272 19.22 18.38 -49.19
CA THR A 272 17.94 17.83 -49.69
C THR A 272 17.94 16.52 -50.50
N ASN A 273 17.19 15.49 -50.06
CA ASN A 273 15.86 15.12 -50.59
C ASN A 273 15.36 13.75 -50.06
N ALA A 274 14.03 13.55 -50.10
CA ALA A 274 13.27 12.40 -49.65
C ALA A 274 13.52 11.09 -50.44
N ASN A 275 13.13 9.93 -49.88
CA ASN A 275 11.79 9.34 -50.08
C ASN A 275 11.71 7.82 -49.74
N LYS A 276 10.50 7.36 -49.41
CA LYS A 276 9.97 5.98 -49.50
C LYS A 276 10.53 4.84 -48.63
N ASN A 277 9.66 4.41 -47.73
CA ASN A 277 9.32 3.03 -47.38
C ASN A 277 9.79 1.95 -48.39
N THR A 278 10.30 0.82 -47.88
CA THR A 278 9.86 -0.49 -48.38
C THR A 278 9.90 -1.56 -47.28
N LYS A 279 8.79 -2.29 -47.14
CA LYS A 279 8.60 -3.46 -46.27
C LYS A 279 9.06 -4.72 -47.01
N ILE A 280 9.88 -5.58 -46.39
CA ILE A 280 9.96 -7.02 -46.70
C ILE A 280 10.08 -7.82 -45.39
N GLU A 281 9.25 -8.85 -45.27
CA GLU A 281 9.30 -9.89 -44.23
C GLU A 281 10.02 -11.13 -44.79
N HIS A 282 10.89 -11.82 -44.02
CA HIS A 282 10.74 -13.28 -43.79
C HIS A 282 11.82 -13.92 -42.86
N SER A 283 11.31 -14.68 -41.87
CA SER A 283 11.66 -16.07 -41.54
C SER A 283 13.06 -16.51 -41.02
N ALA A 284 13.00 -17.10 -39.82
CA ALA A 284 13.60 -18.38 -39.38
C ALA A 284 15.12 -18.53 -39.05
N ASP A 285 15.35 -18.80 -37.76
CA ASP A 285 16.05 -19.98 -37.22
C ASP A 285 17.56 -20.18 -37.52
N LYS A 286 18.45 -19.88 -36.55
CA LYS A 286 19.08 -20.92 -35.71
C LYS A 286 20.05 -20.41 -34.62
N THR A 287 20.03 -21.20 -33.54
CA THR A 287 20.97 -21.37 -32.43
C THR A 287 22.48 -21.16 -32.71
N GLY A 288 23.20 -20.58 -31.74
CA GLY A 288 24.66 -20.60 -31.67
C GLY A 288 25.25 -19.74 -30.54
N GLU A 289 25.91 -20.40 -29.59
CA GLU A 289 26.73 -19.90 -28.46
C GLU A 289 27.74 -18.78 -28.86
N MET A 290 28.32 -17.93 -27.99
CA MET A 290 28.56 -17.99 -26.54
C MET A 290 29.02 -16.60 -26.05
N ASN A 291 28.74 -16.17 -24.81
CA ASN A 291 29.85 -15.74 -23.93
C ASN A 291 29.50 -15.68 -22.44
N SER A 292 30.50 -16.00 -21.61
CA SER A 292 30.37 -16.21 -20.16
C SER A 292 31.37 -15.36 -19.38
N SER A 293 30.87 -14.40 -18.59
CA SER A 293 31.50 -13.82 -17.40
C SER A 293 30.43 -13.00 -16.67
N MET A 294 30.15 -13.11 -15.37
CA MET A 294 30.94 -13.66 -14.26
C MET A 294 30.12 -14.63 -13.39
N LYS A 295 30.77 -15.66 -12.82
CA LYS A 295 30.18 -16.53 -11.78
C LYS A 295 31.24 -16.86 -10.71
N THR A 296 31.04 -16.35 -9.49
CA THR A 296 31.88 -16.48 -8.26
C THR A 296 31.21 -15.53 -7.24
N ARG A 297 30.90 -15.81 -5.97
CA ARG A 297 30.99 -16.94 -5.00
C ARG A 297 29.97 -16.60 -3.88
N ILE A 298 29.43 -17.49 -3.02
CA ILE A 298 29.60 -18.94 -2.77
C ILE A 298 28.27 -19.52 -2.21
N SER A 299 28.24 -20.79 -1.78
CA SER A 299 27.14 -21.44 -1.02
C SER A 299 27.62 -21.78 0.40
N LEU A 300 26.72 -21.81 1.42
CA LEU A 300 26.51 -22.99 2.33
C LEU A 300 25.70 -22.70 3.62
N ASN A 301 24.92 -23.73 4.00
CA ASN A 301 24.36 -24.10 5.32
C ASN A 301 23.18 -23.28 5.90
N ASN A 302 21.98 -23.86 6.11
CA ASN A 302 21.54 -25.02 6.93
C ASN A 302 21.62 -24.80 8.45
N ALA A 303 20.45 -24.71 9.11
CA ALA A 303 19.98 -25.65 10.16
C ALA A 303 18.65 -25.19 10.80
N ALA A 304 17.71 -26.12 10.97
CA ALA A 304 16.77 -26.12 12.10
C ALA A 304 17.39 -26.98 13.23
N PRO A 305 16.99 -26.86 14.51
CA PRO A 305 15.78 -27.58 14.95
C PRO A 305 14.98 -26.92 16.09
N ALA A 306 14.00 -27.68 16.56
CA ALA A 306 12.88 -27.37 17.45
C ALA A 306 13.15 -27.19 18.97
N ASP A 307 12.06 -26.81 19.65
CA ASP A 307 11.59 -27.25 20.97
C ASP A 307 11.88 -26.39 22.23
N MET A 308 11.01 -26.61 23.22
CA MET A 308 10.95 -26.19 24.61
C MET A 308 10.15 -24.93 25.00
N THR A 309 9.32 -25.15 26.02
CA THR A 309 8.38 -24.21 26.65
C THR A 309 9.10 -23.27 27.64
N PRO A 310 8.35 -22.35 28.27
CA PRO A 310 8.47 -22.34 29.73
C PRO A 310 7.13 -22.31 30.48
N THR A 311 7.14 -23.00 31.61
CA THR A 311 6.05 -23.09 32.59
C THR A 311 6.21 -22.00 33.66
N ASN A 312 5.07 -21.50 34.14
CA ASN A 312 4.83 -20.74 35.38
C ASN A 312 5.91 -20.81 36.50
N ALA A 313 6.39 -19.65 37.00
CA ALA A 313 6.72 -19.47 38.42
C ALA A 313 6.68 -17.99 38.89
N ASN A 314 6.02 -17.78 40.03
CA ASN A 314 5.84 -16.54 40.80
C ASN A 314 7.12 -15.80 41.27
N SER A 315 6.95 -14.52 41.63
CA SER A 315 7.16 -13.95 43.00
C SER A 315 8.02 -12.67 43.17
N THR A 316 7.35 -11.63 43.68
CA THR A 316 7.74 -10.77 44.83
C THR A 316 8.89 -9.74 44.72
N ILE A 317 8.48 -8.47 44.52
CA ILE A 317 8.75 -7.26 45.34
C ILE A 317 9.88 -7.34 46.41
N VAL A 318 10.81 -6.36 46.44
CA VAL A 318 11.13 -5.48 47.60
C VAL A 318 12.26 -4.50 47.24
N ALA A 319 12.19 -3.29 47.80
CA ALA A 319 13.14 -2.19 47.61
C ALA A 319 14.33 -2.25 48.58
N ALA A 320 15.42 -1.54 48.24
CA ALA A 320 16.38 -1.03 49.21
C ALA A 320 16.99 0.30 48.70
N ALA A 321 17.26 1.23 49.63
CA ALA A 321 17.80 2.56 49.35
C ALA A 321 19.28 2.67 49.71
N GLY A 322 19.91 3.78 49.30
CA GLY A 322 21.36 3.94 49.19
C GLY A 322 22.19 4.05 50.47
N SER A 323 23.50 4.25 50.26
CA SER A 323 24.41 4.98 51.16
C SER A 323 25.69 5.36 50.39
N GLU A 324 26.23 6.53 50.67
CA GLU A 324 27.59 6.93 50.28
C GLU A 324 28.64 6.24 51.18
N ILE A 325 29.94 6.36 50.84
CA ILE A 325 31.04 6.93 51.68
C ILE A 325 32.42 6.64 51.03
N VAL A 326 33.07 7.71 50.56
CA VAL A 326 34.51 8.10 50.68
C VAL A 326 35.66 7.06 50.44
N ASN A 327 36.32 7.22 49.28
CA ASN A 327 37.76 7.54 49.05
C ASN A 327 38.90 6.90 49.90
N GLU A 328 39.94 6.32 49.24
CA GLU A 328 41.33 6.88 49.26
C GLU A 328 42.35 6.18 48.30
N ASN A 329 43.07 7.00 47.52
CA ASN A 329 44.50 6.97 47.16
C ASN A 329 45.28 5.66 46.88
N SER A 330 45.86 5.55 45.66
CA SER A 330 47.31 5.84 45.44
C SER A 330 47.79 5.64 43.98
N HIS A 331 48.24 6.76 43.39
CA HIS A 331 49.40 6.98 42.50
C HIS A 331 49.88 5.98 41.42
N ASP A 332 50.01 6.48 40.18
CA ASP A 332 51.34 6.76 39.61
C ASP A 332 51.31 7.97 38.63
N GLN A 333 52.44 8.65 38.41
CA GLN A 333 52.49 10.00 37.80
C GLN A 333 53.15 10.12 36.39
N ILE A 334 52.45 10.86 35.52
CA ILE A 334 52.85 12.08 34.77
C ILE A 334 54.09 12.07 33.85
N THR A 335 53.85 12.43 32.57
CA THR A 335 54.57 13.47 31.77
C THR A 335 53.62 13.88 30.61
N ALA A 336 52.73 14.87 30.74
CA ALA A 336 52.95 16.32 30.50
C ALA A 336 53.61 16.60 29.13
N THR A 337 53.02 17.30 28.15
CA THR A 337 52.61 18.73 28.15
C THR A 337 51.90 18.98 26.78
N ALA A 338 50.91 19.85 26.54
CA ALA A 338 50.34 20.98 27.30
C ALA A 338 48.79 21.08 27.14
N ASN A 339 48.20 22.18 27.61
CA ASN A 339 46.80 22.56 27.41
C ASN A 339 46.63 23.68 26.37
N THR A 340 45.48 23.73 25.72
CA THR A 340 44.76 24.99 25.47
C THR A 340 43.28 24.78 25.81
N GLU A 341 42.79 25.38 26.88
CA GLU A 341 41.36 25.51 27.13
C GLU A 341 40.77 26.55 26.17
N HIS A 342 39.59 26.30 25.60
CA HIS A 342 38.72 27.41 25.20
C HIS A 342 37.23 27.04 25.30
N HIS A 343 36.55 27.77 26.18
CA HIS A 343 35.12 28.06 26.23
C HIS A 343 34.11 26.92 26.01
N THR A 344 33.53 26.51 27.14
CA THR A 344 32.06 26.50 27.26
C THR A 344 31.50 27.88 26.87
N THR A 345 31.09 28.04 25.61
CA THR A 345 30.26 29.17 25.20
C THR A 345 28.88 29.01 25.83
N ALA A 346 28.54 29.89 26.75
CA ALA A 346 27.17 30.01 27.24
C ALA A 346 26.23 30.26 26.05
N THR A 347 25.18 29.45 25.93
CA THR A 347 24.18 29.57 24.86
C THR A 347 23.59 30.98 24.86
N PRO A 348 23.54 31.69 23.71
CA PRO A 348 22.84 32.96 23.62
C PRO A 348 21.35 32.77 23.94
N SER A 349 20.92 33.39 25.04
CA SER A 349 19.51 33.43 25.45
C SER A 349 18.66 34.02 24.31
N GLY A 350 17.79 33.20 23.72
CA GLY A 350 16.83 33.61 22.68
C GLY A 350 17.03 32.99 21.29
N GLN A 351 18.09 32.21 21.03
CA GLN A 351 18.30 31.61 19.71
C GLN A 351 17.37 30.40 19.47
N ALA A 352 16.78 30.30 18.27
CA ALA A 352 15.86 29.23 17.92
C ALA A 352 16.60 27.98 17.44
N ASN A 353 16.22 26.82 17.97
CA ASN A 353 16.79 25.53 17.58
C ASN A 353 15.91 24.85 16.53
N TYR A 354 16.53 24.39 15.45
CA TYR A 354 15.88 23.76 14.30
C TYR A 354 16.20 22.27 14.30
N SER A 355 15.21 21.42 14.52
CA SER A 355 15.37 19.95 14.53
C SER A 355 14.70 19.34 13.31
N ILE A 356 15.44 18.53 12.54
CA ILE A 356 14.92 17.82 11.37
C ILE A 356 14.59 16.38 11.78
N TYR A 357 13.35 15.96 11.56
CA TYR A 357 12.90 14.58 11.78
C TYR A 357 12.52 13.92 10.47
N LEU A 358 12.69 12.60 10.38
CA LEU A 358 12.36 11.81 9.20
C LEU A 358 11.02 11.07 9.34
N SER A 359 10.75 10.52 10.51
CA SER A 359 9.55 9.72 10.82
C SER A 359 9.19 9.77 12.31
N SER A 360 7.97 9.30 12.64
CA SER A 360 7.38 9.35 13.99
C SER A 360 6.50 8.12 14.21
N HIS A 361 6.82 7.30 15.21
CA HIS A 361 6.15 6.03 15.49
C HIS A 361 5.55 5.99 16.90
N TYR A 362 4.55 5.14 17.10
CA TYR A 362 3.98 4.88 18.44
C TYR A 362 4.81 3.85 19.24
N SER A 363 5.70 3.10 18.59
CA SER A 363 6.53 2.07 19.21
C SER A 363 8.03 2.35 19.02
N GLU A 364 8.80 2.17 20.09
CA GLU A 364 10.27 2.29 20.05
C GLU A 364 10.90 1.23 19.14
N VAL A 365 10.32 0.02 19.09
CA VAL A 365 10.79 -1.08 18.25
C VAL A 365 10.61 -0.76 16.76
N GLU A 366 9.53 -0.06 16.41
CA GLU A 366 9.22 0.37 15.05
C GLU A 366 10.20 1.48 14.62
N ALA A 367 10.42 2.48 15.48
CA ALA A 367 11.42 3.52 15.27
C ALA A 367 12.85 2.96 15.14
N ALA A 368 13.22 1.95 15.95
CA ALA A 368 14.51 1.26 15.85
C ALA A 368 14.67 0.47 14.53
N SER A 369 13.59 -0.11 14.02
CA SER A 369 13.57 -0.79 12.72
C SER A 369 13.84 0.20 11.58
N GLU A 370 13.15 1.35 11.57
CA GLU A 370 13.41 2.41 10.59
C GLU A 370 14.78 3.06 10.74
N GLN A 371 15.26 3.30 11.97
CA GLN A 371 16.63 3.77 12.22
C GLN A 371 17.67 2.83 11.57
N GLY A 372 17.46 1.52 11.66
CA GLY A 372 18.28 0.50 11.00
C GLY A 372 18.17 0.51 9.47
N HIS A 373 17.11 1.06 8.89
CA HIS A 373 17.01 1.33 7.46
C HIS A 373 17.79 2.60 7.07
N PHE A 374 17.63 3.69 7.81
CA PHE A 374 18.35 4.95 7.58
C PHE A 374 19.87 4.81 7.73
N ALA A 375 20.35 3.99 8.67
CA ALA A 375 21.76 3.68 8.82
C ALA A 375 22.38 2.98 7.59
N LYS A 376 21.60 2.22 6.80
CA LYS A 376 22.08 1.55 5.57
C LYS A 376 22.28 2.51 4.39
N ILE A 377 21.69 3.69 4.45
CA ILE A 377 21.84 4.77 3.46
C ILE A 377 22.68 5.94 4.00
N ASP A 378 23.54 5.66 4.98
CA ASP A 378 24.47 6.59 5.64
C ASP A 378 23.81 7.82 6.30
N ILE A 379 22.57 7.65 6.77
CA ILE A 379 21.86 8.68 7.54
C ILE A 379 21.82 8.28 9.01
N GLN A 380 22.70 8.91 9.80
CA GLN A 380 22.66 8.80 11.24
C GLN A 380 21.38 9.46 11.77
N THR A 381 20.59 8.70 12.53
CA THR A 381 19.38 9.19 13.21
C THR A 381 19.40 8.79 14.68
N THR A 382 18.76 9.61 15.52
CA THR A 382 18.61 9.37 16.95
C THR A 382 17.12 9.27 17.28
N ILE A 383 16.72 8.22 18.00
CA ILE A 383 15.36 8.09 18.52
C ILE A 383 15.16 9.10 19.65
N VAL A 384 14.13 9.95 19.54
CA VAL A 384 13.76 10.93 20.57
C VAL A 384 12.30 10.70 20.99
N PRO A 385 12.02 10.36 22.27
CA PRO A 385 10.66 10.28 22.78
C PRO A 385 10.07 11.69 22.97
N VAL A 386 8.88 11.93 22.42
CA VAL A 386 8.15 13.21 22.50
C VAL A 386 6.71 12.94 22.94
N THR A 387 6.29 13.56 24.05
CA THR A 387 4.93 13.41 24.58
C THR A 387 4.00 14.46 23.99
N ILE A 388 2.96 14.02 23.28
CA ILE A 388 1.97 14.88 22.62
C ILE A 388 0.58 14.41 23.05
N LYS A 389 -0.24 15.31 23.61
CA LYS A 389 -1.62 15.01 24.05
C LYS A 389 -1.72 13.68 24.84
N GLN A 390 -0.90 13.54 25.88
CA GLN A 390 -0.82 12.36 26.76
C GLN A 390 -0.29 11.05 26.13
N HIS A 391 0.12 11.06 24.86
CA HIS A 391 0.70 9.91 24.16
C HIS A 391 2.19 10.11 23.90
N VAL A 392 3.00 9.06 24.04
CA VAL A 392 4.45 9.09 23.75
C VAL A 392 4.68 8.65 22.31
N TRP A 393 5.45 9.45 21.57
CA TRP A 393 5.86 9.19 20.20
C TRP A 393 7.38 9.07 20.11
N TYR A 394 7.88 8.13 19.33
CA TYR A 394 9.30 7.93 19.06
C TYR A 394 9.64 8.52 17.69
N ARG A 395 10.33 9.66 17.67
CA ARG A 395 10.69 10.38 16.45
C ARG A 395 12.14 10.13 16.06
N LEU A 396 12.42 9.97 14.77
CA LEU A 396 13.78 9.84 14.25
C LEU A 396 14.36 11.20 13.89
N LEU A 397 15.19 11.75 14.78
CA LEU A 397 15.93 12.99 14.59
C LEU A 397 17.15 12.74 13.69
N ALA A 398 17.26 13.44 12.57
CA ALA A 398 18.41 13.36 11.66
C ALA A 398 19.50 14.41 11.95
N SER A 399 19.13 15.64 12.32
CA SER A 399 20.10 16.69 12.66
C SER A 399 19.47 17.86 13.41
N LYS A 400 20.30 18.62 14.13
CA LYS A 400 19.95 19.89 14.80
C LYS A 400 20.80 21.02 14.23
N HIS A 401 20.18 22.17 14.00
CA HIS A 401 20.78 23.37 13.43
C HIS A 401 20.39 24.60 14.24
N HIS A 402 21.26 25.62 14.29
CA HIS A 402 20.99 26.90 14.95
C HIS A 402 20.62 28.01 13.96
N ASN A 403 20.79 27.75 12.66
CA ASN A 403 20.48 28.65 11.55
C ASN A 403 19.32 28.08 10.72
N ARG A 404 18.32 28.92 10.42
CA ARG A 404 17.15 28.56 9.62
C ARG A 404 17.53 28.19 8.18
N ALA A 405 18.47 28.91 7.59
CA ALA A 405 18.86 28.73 6.18
C ALA A 405 19.53 27.37 5.96
N GLU A 406 20.48 27.00 6.83
CA GLU A 406 21.15 25.69 6.85
C GLU A 406 20.15 24.55 7.07
N ALA A 407 19.22 24.71 8.01
CA ALA A 407 18.19 23.72 8.30
C ALA A 407 17.27 23.47 7.09
N LEU A 408 16.84 24.53 6.39
CA LEU A 408 16.02 24.43 5.18
C LEU A 408 16.80 23.85 3.99
N ALA A 409 18.07 24.22 3.82
CA ALA A 409 18.93 23.64 2.79
C ALA A 409 19.13 22.13 3.01
N ARG A 410 19.39 21.71 4.25
CA ARG A 410 19.51 20.28 4.60
C ARG A 410 18.19 19.53 4.43
N LEU A 411 17.06 20.14 4.79
CA LEU A 411 15.73 19.55 4.55
C LEU A 411 15.44 19.37 3.05
N LYS A 412 15.75 20.39 2.22
CA LYS A 412 15.58 20.34 0.76
C LYS A 412 16.43 19.21 0.16
N MET A 413 17.68 19.08 0.60
CA MET A 413 18.57 17.97 0.20
C MET A 413 18.02 16.59 0.58
N LEU A 414 17.55 16.41 1.82
CA LEU A 414 16.97 15.13 2.27
C LEU A 414 15.73 14.75 1.45
N ARG A 415 14.87 15.72 1.15
CA ARG A 415 13.67 15.52 0.31
C ARG A 415 14.00 15.21 -1.15
N SER A 416 14.92 15.96 -1.78
CA SER A 416 15.20 15.85 -3.21
C SER A 416 16.18 14.75 -3.59
N THR A 417 17.23 14.53 -2.78
CA THR A 417 18.34 13.62 -3.11
C THR A 417 18.09 12.20 -2.61
N ILE A 418 17.26 12.05 -1.56
CA ILE A 418 17.03 10.76 -0.86
C ILE A 418 15.55 10.36 -0.92
N GLY A 419 14.69 11.16 -1.55
CA GLY A 419 13.25 10.86 -1.68
C GLY A 419 12.48 10.91 -0.35
N LEU A 420 13.05 11.50 0.71
CA LEU A 420 12.45 11.57 2.04
C LEU A 420 11.42 12.71 2.13
N SER A 421 10.38 12.63 1.30
CA SER A 421 9.27 13.58 1.22
C SER A 421 8.64 13.89 2.58
N ASN A 422 8.52 12.87 3.43
CA ASN A 422 7.92 12.93 4.75
C ASN A 422 8.78 13.64 5.81
N ALA A 423 10.06 13.95 5.56
CA ALA A 423 10.89 14.66 6.53
C ALA A 423 10.35 16.07 6.81
N TRP A 424 10.35 16.51 8.07
CA TRP A 424 9.86 17.84 8.48
C TRP A 424 10.82 18.55 9.44
N LEU A 425 10.59 19.86 9.58
CA LEU A 425 11.36 20.75 10.45
C LEU A 425 10.50 21.18 11.65
N GLU A 426 11.04 21.04 12.86
CA GLU A 426 10.43 21.56 14.09
C GLU A 426 11.31 22.68 14.67
N VAL A 427 10.67 23.76 15.10
CA VAL A 427 11.35 24.92 15.69
C VAL A 427 11.12 24.92 17.20
N THR A 428 12.16 24.63 17.97
CA THR A 428 12.14 24.74 19.42
C THR A 428 12.71 26.09 19.82
N LYS A 429 11.87 26.97 20.36
CA LYS A 429 12.35 28.19 21.04
C LYS A 429 13.09 27.78 22.32
N ALA A 430 14.30 28.32 22.54
CA ALA A 430 14.93 28.26 23.85
C ALA A 430 13.99 28.90 24.89
N LYS A 431 13.94 28.32 26.10
CA LYS A 431 12.96 28.63 27.14
C LYS A 431 13.58 29.39 28.29
#